data_AF-A0A954YRP8-F1
#
_entry.id   AF-A0A954YRP8-F1
#
_cell.length_a   1.000
_cell.length_b   1.000
_cell.length_c   1.000
_cell.angle_alpha   90.00
_cell.angle_beta   90.00
_cell.angle_gamma   90.00
#
_symmetry.space_group_name_H-M   'P 1'
#
loop_
_entity.id
_entity.type
_entity.pdbx_description
1 polymer ?
#
loop_
_entity_poly.entity_id
_entity_poly.type
_entity_poly.pdbx_seq_one_letter_code
_entity_poly.pdbx_strand_id
1 'polypeptide(L)'
;MRRFGLLFMLLAVMSLATGCVTQVPDGNNGGDDGGPQDMNTNGADMNSNGEDVNTNGPGMDDGGEDVDANLAKFEDPDSDFSTTEVRDVDGELMQFDTSTNELVWLADGTRIANWRVEGTSLIFGNSPFRARFGTEDGERRVYFTEVSPPTICDLVVNNGFLSVFSTNVQVPQE
;
A
#
# COMPACT_ATOMS: atom_id res chain seq x y z
N MET A 1 27.66 27.37 27.18
CA MET A 1 28.47 27.55 25.95
C MET A 1 29.36 26.33 25.71
N ARG A 2 28.90 25.34 24.94
CA ARG A 2 29.75 24.25 24.42
C ARG A 2 29.28 23.84 23.02
N ARG A 3 29.96 24.46 22.05
CA ARG A 3 30.39 24.02 20.72
C ARG A 3 29.46 23.15 19.87
N PHE A 4 28.97 23.81 18.82
CA PHE A 4 28.63 23.30 17.49
C PHE A 4 29.65 22.28 16.98
N GLY A 5 29.12 21.22 16.37
CA GLY A 5 29.84 20.23 15.57
C GLY A 5 28.90 19.64 14.53
N LEU A 6 28.41 20.50 13.64
CA LEU A 6 27.62 20.13 12.47
C LEU A 6 28.59 19.51 11.45
N LEU A 7 28.56 18.18 11.29
CA LEU A 7 29.27 17.50 10.20
C LEU A 7 28.21 16.78 9.34
N PHE A 8 27.61 17.55 8.44
CA PHE A 8 26.85 17.01 7.31
C PHE A 8 27.86 16.33 6.37
N MET A 9 27.87 15.01 6.33
CA MET A 9 28.56 14.25 5.28
C MET A 9 27.51 13.85 4.25
N LEU A 10 27.33 14.73 3.27
CA LEU A 10 26.50 14.52 2.09
C LEU A 10 27.25 13.53 1.18
N LEU A 11 26.92 12.23 1.26
CA LEU A 11 27.43 11.23 0.32
C LEU A 11 26.39 11.04 -0.79
N ALA A 12 26.51 11.83 -1.85
CA ALA A 12 25.76 11.63 -3.08
C ALA A 12 26.32 10.40 -3.82
N VAL A 13 25.60 9.28 -3.78
CA VAL A 13 25.88 8.15 -4.68
C VAL A 13 25.17 8.43 -6.00
N MET A 14 25.88 9.03 -6.94
CA MET A 14 25.47 9.03 -8.35
C MET A 14 25.62 7.60 -8.88
N SER A 15 24.50 6.87 -8.99
CA SER A 15 24.44 5.66 -9.80
C SER A 15 24.05 6.02 -11.23
N LEU A 16 25.03 6.00 -12.13
CA LEU A 16 24.83 6.06 -13.57
C LEU A 16 24.41 4.66 -14.05
N ALA A 17 23.10 4.40 -14.12
CA ALA A 17 22.59 3.28 -14.89
C ALA A 17 22.36 3.72 -16.34
N THR A 18 23.25 3.23 -17.19
CA THR A 18 23.22 3.31 -18.65
C THR A 18 21.98 2.59 -19.20
N GLY A 19 21.34 3.18 -20.20
CA GLY A 19 19.99 2.85 -20.63
C GLY A 19 19.81 1.53 -21.40
N CYS A 20 18.54 1.23 -21.63
CA CYS A 20 18.07 0.51 -22.80
C CYS A 20 16.83 1.25 -23.32
N VAL A 21 16.98 1.87 -24.49
CA VAL A 21 15.90 2.42 -25.30
C VAL A 21 15.36 1.27 -26.15
N THR A 22 14.08 0.98 -26.04
CA THR A 22 13.34 0.25 -27.09
C THR A 22 12.24 1.16 -27.60
N GLN A 23 12.52 1.78 -28.75
CA GLN A 23 11.52 2.39 -29.61
C GLN A 23 10.56 1.29 -30.09
N VAL A 24 9.27 1.45 -29.82
CA VAL A 24 8.21 0.75 -30.54
C VAL A 24 7.81 1.67 -31.71
N PRO A 25 7.81 1.17 -32.97
CA PRO A 25 7.53 1.98 -34.13
C PRO A 25 6.06 2.44 -34.20
N ASP A 26 5.88 3.71 -34.55
CA ASP A 26 4.64 4.28 -35.05
C ASP A 26 4.22 3.63 -36.38
N GLY A 27 2.92 3.34 -36.49
CA GLY A 27 2.23 3.05 -37.74
C GLY A 27 0.97 2.23 -37.49
N ASN A 28 -0.18 2.48 -38.11
CA ASN A 28 -0.60 3.49 -39.07
C ASN A 28 -2.13 3.33 -39.23
N ASN A 29 -2.85 4.43 -39.48
CA ASN A 29 -4.04 4.55 -40.34
C ASN A 29 -5.28 3.64 -40.24
N GLY A 30 -6.44 4.34 -40.27
CA GLY A 30 -7.73 3.88 -40.82
C GLY A 30 -8.77 3.71 -39.72
N GLY A 31 -9.79 4.55 -39.55
CA GLY A 31 -10.65 5.14 -40.56
C GLY A 31 -12.01 4.42 -40.45
N ASP A 32 -13.00 5.05 -39.82
CA ASP A 32 -14.41 4.88 -40.18
C ASP A 32 -15.25 6.00 -39.51
N ASP A 33 -15.44 7.06 -40.29
CA ASP A 33 -16.72 7.42 -40.91
C ASP A 33 -17.94 7.52 -39.99
N GLY A 34 -18.49 8.73 -39.96
CA GLY A 34 -19.57 9.10 -39.09
C GLY A 34 -20.92 8.46 -39.40
N GLY A 35 -21.76 8.48 -38.39
CA GLY A 35 -23.21 8.41 -38.52
C GLY A 35 -23.86 9.23 -37.42
N PRO A 36 -24.68 10.25 -37.73
CA PRO A 36 -25.58 10.86 -36.77
C PRO A 36 -26.88 10.05 -36.73
N GLN A 37 -27.27 9.57 -35.55
CA GLN A 37 -28.66 9.21 -35.24
C GLN A 37 -29.01 9.93 -33.93
N ASP A 38 -29.56 11.14 -34.02
CA ASP A 38 -31.00 11.41 -34.03
C ASP A 38 -31.77 10.77 -32.87
N MET A 39 -32.06 11.64 -31.90
CA MET A 39 -33.37 11.92 -31.31
C MET A 39 -34.18 10.79 -30.62
N ASN A 40 -34.30 10.97 -29.30
CA ASN A 40 -35.57 11.18 -28.56
C ASN A 40 -36.67 10.13 -28.70
N THR A 41 -37.10 9.54 -27.58
CA THR A 41 -38.54 9.41 -27.26
C THR A 41 -38.74 9.27 -25.74
N ASN A 42 -39.29 10.32 -25.12
CA ASN A 42 -40.11 10.23 -23.90
C ASN A 42 -41.25 9.23 -24.12
N GLY A 43 -41.45 8.27 -23.21
CA GLY A 43 -42.61 7.41 -23.31
C GLY A 43 -42.78 6.38 -22.19
N ALA A 44 -43.54 6.80 -21.18
CA ALA A 44 -44.50 6.01 -20.41
C ALA A 44 -44.02 4.85 -19.52
N ASP A 45 -44.43 4.96 -18.25
CA ASP A 45 -45.10 3.93 -17.46
C ASP A 45 -44.83 2.47 -17.83
N MET A 46 -44.17 1.74 -16.92
CA MET A 46 -44.74 0.50 -16.41
C MET A 46 -44.40 0.31 -14.92
N ASN A 47 -45.42 0.52 -14.11
CA ASN A 47 -45.63 -0.16 -12.84
C ASN A 47 -45.55 -1.68 -13.06
N SER A 48 -44.55 -2.34 -12.49
CA SER A 48 -44.57 -3.77 -12.22
C SER A 48 -44.24 -4.04 -10.76
N ASN A 49 -45.28 -3.97 -9.92
CA ASN A 49 -45.43 -4.90 -8.81
C ASN A 49 -45.35 -6.32 -9.38
N GLY A 50 -44.16 -6.91 -9.34
CA GLY A 50 -43.87 -8.22 -9.87
C GLY A 50 -42.79 -8.87 -9.04
N GLU A 51 -43.24 -9.50 -7.96
CA GLU A 51 -42.67 -10.69 -7.32
C GLU A 51 -41.20 -10.61 -6.87
N ASP A 52 -41.02 -10.81 -5.58
CA ASP A 52 -39.83 -11.38 -4.96
C ASP A 52 -39.33 -12.59 -5.76
N VAL A 53 -38.53 -12.34 -6.79
CA VAL A 53 -37.58 -13.33 -7.28
C VAL A 53 -36.46 -13.29 -6.27
N ASN A 54 -36.68 -14.06 -5.21
CA ASN A 54 -35.65 -14.61 -4.36
C ASN A 54 -34.63 -15.32 -5.25
N THR A 55 -33.64 -14.58 -5.75
CA THR A 55 -32.41 -15.12 -6.32
C THR A 55 -31.54 -15.63 -5.17
N ASN A 56 -32.04 -16.66 -4.48
CA ASN A 56 -31.21 -17.72 -3.92
C ASN A 56 -30.64 -18.52 -5.10
N GLY A 57 -29.84 -17.85 -5.94
CA GLY A 57 -28.90 -18.55 -6.80
C GLY A 57 -27.93 -19.27 -5.87
N PRO A 58 -27.62 -20.57 -6.09
CA PRO A 58 -26.56 -21.22 -5.36
C PRO A 58 -25.31 -20.38 -5.62
N GLY A 59 -24.84 -19.71 -4.55
CA GLY A 59 -23.62 -18.93 -4.58
C GLY A 59 -22.56 -19.82 -5.20
N MET A 60 -22.10 -19.40 -6.37
CA MET A 60 -20.79 -19.83 -6.84
C MET A 60 -19.86 -19.25 -5.79
N ASP A 61 -19.58 -20.09 -4.79
CA ASP A 61 -18.30 -20.23 -4.12
C ASP A 61 -17.22 -20.15 -5.20
N ASP A 62 -16.96 -18.93 -5.64
CA ASP A 62 -15.68 -18.50 -6.13
C ASP A 62 -14.79 -18.52 -4.89
N GLY A 63 -14.33 -19.72 -4.56
CA GLY A 63 -13.30 -20.02 -3.58
C GLY A 63 -11.95 -19.42 -3.99
N GLY A 64 -11.95 -18.17 -4.47
CA GLY A 64 -10.85 -17.26 -4.23
C GLY A 64 -10.66 -17.25 -2.73
N GLU A 65 -9.74 -18.11 -2.27
CA GLU A 65 -9.19 -18.04 -0.93
C GLU A 65 -8.97 -16.57 -0.65
N ASP A 66 -9.67 -16.07 0.36
CA ASP A 66 -9.62 -14.69 0.80
C ASP A 66 -8.17 -14.42 1.21
N VAL A 67 -7.37 -13.98 0.24
CA VAL A 67 -5.94 -13.69 0.40
C VAL A 67 -5.74 -12.61 1.46
N ASP A 68 -6.78 -11.82 1.74
CA ASP A 68 -6.80 -10.80 2.78
C ASP A 68 -7.16 -11.37 4.15
N ALA A 69 -7.77 -12.56 4.26
CA ALA A 69 -8.17 -13.16 5.53
C ALA A 69 -6.99 -13.39 6.49
N ASN A 70 -5.77 -13.48 5.97
CA ASN A 70 -4.56 -13.70 6.75
C ASN A 70 -3.70 -12.44 6.92
N LEU A 71 -4.07 -11.30 6.32
CA LEU A 71 -3.31 -10.06 6.45
C LEU A 71 -3.63 -9.33 7.75
N ALA A 72 -2.62 -8.75 8.37
CA ALA A 72 -2.80 -7.89 9.54
C ALA A 72 -3.59 -6.64 9.13
N LYS A 73 -4.73 -6.41 9.79
CA LYS A 73 -5.53 -5.20 9.62
C LYS A 73 -5.19 -4.20 10.72
N PHE A 74 -4.81 -2.99 10.32
CA PHE A 74 -4.54 -1.87 11.21
C PHE A 74 -5.75 -0.92 11.22
N GLU A 75 -6.34 -0.73 12.39
CA GLU A 75 -7.49 0.16 12.60
C GLU A 75 -7.05 1.41 13.36
N ASP A 76 -7.39 2.57 12.82
CA ASP A 76 -7.05 3.85 13.43
C ASP A 76 -8.00 4.12 14.60
N PRO A 77 -7.52 4.29 15.85
CA PRO A 77 -8.41 4.55 16.97
C PRO A 77 -9.14 5.90 16.89
N ASP A 78 -8.64 6.83 16.08
CA ASP A 78 -9.15 8.20 15.98
C ASP A 78 -10.06 8.42 14.76
N SER A 79 -10.26 7.41 13.90
CA SER A 79 -11.11 7.50 12.70
C SER A 79 -11.68 6.14 12.27
N ASP A 80 -12.58 6.11 11.29
CA ASP A 80 -13.08 4.85 10.70
C ASP A 80 -12.10 4.24 9.68
N PHE A 81 -10.89 4.81 9.54
CA PHE A 81 -9.88 4.34 8.61
C PHE A 81 -9.26 3.02 9.07
N SER A 82 -9.10 2.10 8.12
CA SER A 82 -8.32 0.88 8.32
C SER A 82 -7.63 0.46 7.04
N THR A 83 -6.49 -0.22 7.18
CA THR A 83 -5.71 -0.73 6.03
C THR A 83 -4.90 -1.95 6.43
N THR A 84 -4.49 -2.75 5.47
CA THR A 84 -3.51 -3.84 5.64
C THR A 84 -2.09 -3.39 5.27
N GLU A 85 -1.96 -2.22 4.64
CA GLU A 85 -0.72 -1.70 4.11
C GLU A 85 -0.02 -0.78 5.12
N VAL A 86 1.30 -0.92 5.22
CA VAL A 86 2.18 -0.10 6.05
C VAL A 86 3.27 0.50 5.17
N ARG A 87 3.57 1.77 5.38
CA ARG A 87 4.57 2.52 4.62
C ARG A 87 5.87 2.70 5.39
N ASP A 88 6.98 2.72 4.69
CA ASP A 88 8.26 3.19 5.23
C ASP A 88 8.45 4.70 4.97
N VAL A 89 9.68 5.22 5.13
CA VAL A 89 9.98 6.65 4.93
C VAL A 89 9.94 7.09 3.47
N ASP A 90 10.22 6.19 2.53
CA ASP A 90 10.22 6.46 1.10
C ASP A 90 8.84 6.19 0.47
N GLY A 91 7.87 5.79 1.29
CA GLY A 91 6.49 5.53 0.90
C GLY A 91 6.29 4.14 0.29
N GLU A 92 7.29 3.27 0.38
CA GLU A 92 7.23 1.88 -0.08
C GLU A 92 6.27 1.09 0.80
N LEU A 93 5.53 0.17 0.18
CA LEU A 93 4.43 -0.54 0.84
C LEU A 93 4.86 -1.94 1.26
N MET A 94 4.48 -2.31 2.48
CA MET A 94 4.50 -3.68 2.95
C MET A 94 3.19 -4.08 3.61
N GLN A 95 2.95 -5.38 3.64
CA GLN A 95 1.88 -6.04 4.37
C GLN A 95 2.47 -7.05 5.36
N PHE A 96 1.65 -7.50 6.30
CA PHE A 96 2.05 -8.52 7.26
C PHE A 96 1.09 -9.71 7.18
N ASP A 97 1.61 -10.85 6.73
CA ASP A 97 0.88 -12.12 6.70
C ASP A 97 0.96 -12.77 8.09
N THR A 98 -0.17 -12.79 8.78
CA THR A 98 -0.30 -13.30 10.15
C THR A 98 -0.39 -14.83 10.21
N SER A 99 -0.69 -15.50 9.09
CA SER A 99 -0.73 -16.96 9.02
C SER A 99 0.68 -17.56 8.96
N THR A 100 1.57 -16.91 8.21
CA THR A 100 2.96 -17.34 8.01
C THR A 100 3.96 -16.57 8.89
N ASN A 101 3.53 -15.50 9.55
CA ASN A 101 4.38 -14.57 10.31
C ASN A 101 5.47 -13.95 9.41
N GLU A 102 5.04 -13.42 8.27
CA GLU A 102 5.91 -12.84 7.24
C GLU A 102 5.58 -11.36 7.02
N LEU A 103 6.61 -10.55 6.76
CA LEU A 103 6.47 -9.26 6.10
C LEU A 103 6.51 -9.52 4.59
N VAL A 104 5.52 -8.99 3.87
CA VAL A 104 5.43 -9.05 2.41
C VAL A 104 5.78 -7.68 1.86
N TRP A 105 6.86 -7.59 1.09
CA TRP A 105 7.28 -6.38 0.40
C TRP A 105 6.51 -6.25 -0.91
N LEU A 106 5.66 -5.23 -1.07
CA LEU A 106 4.74 -5.18 -2.21
C LEU A 106 5.43 -4.84 -3.54
N ALA A 107 6.62 -4.21 -3.49
CA ALA A 107 7.32 -3.80 -4.70
C ALA A 107 7.71 -4.99 -5.61
N ASP A 108 8.06 -6.13 -5.01
CA ASP A 108 8.52 -7.32 -5.74
C ASP A 108 7.95 -8.65 -5.21
N GLY A 109 7.11 -8.60 -4.18
CA GLY A 109 6.53 -9.77 -3.54
C GLY A 109 7.50 -10.52 -2.61
N THR A 110 8.66 -9.95 -2.29
CA THR A 110 9.61 -10.58 -1.36
C THR A 110 8.97 -10.82 -0.01
N ARG A 111 9.16 -12.03 0.53
CA ARG A 111 8.65 -12.45 1.85
C ARG A 111 9.79 -12.59 2.84
N ILE A 112 9.66 -11.92 3.99
CA ILE A 112 10.65 -11.93 5.08
C ILE A 112 9.98 -12.58 6.29
N ALA A 113 10.50 -13.73 6.71
CA ALA A 113 9.94 -14.48 7.84
C ALA A 113 10.28 -13.87 9.22
N ASN A 114 9.60 -14.38 10.25
CA ASN A 114 9.77 -14.05 11.68
C ASN A 114 9.25 -12.67 12.08
N TRP A 115 8.21 -12.18 11.41
CA TRP A 115 7.47 -10.99 11.79
C TRP A 115 6.17 -11.37 12.48
N ARG A 116 5.96 -10.84 13.68
CA ARG A 116 4.73 -11.04 14.44
C ARG A 116 4.03 -9.72 14.66
N VAL A 117 2.72 -9.71 14.44
CA VAL A 117 1.87 -8.53 14.64
C VAL A 117 0.97 -8.73 15.86
N GLU A 118 0.94 -7.74 16.76
CA GLU A 118 0.07 -7.70 17.93
C GLU A 118 -0.60 -6.33 18.03
N GLY A 119 -1.80 -6.20 17.47
CA GLY A 119 -2.45 -4.90 17.28
C GLY A 119 -1.58 -4.00 16.40
N THR A 120 -1.15 -2.85 16.93
CA THR A 120 -0.22 -1.94 16.24
C THR A 120 1.26 -2.24 16.51
N SER A 121 1.58 -3.25 17.32
CA SER A 121 2.96 -3.62 17.61
C SER A 121 3.49 -4.58 16.54
N LEU A 122 4.67 -4.29 16.02
CA LEU A 122 5.37 -5.08 15.00
C LEU A 122 6.65 -5.63 15.62
N ILE A 123 6.76 -6.95 15.71
CA ILE A 123 7.83 -7.63 16.46
C ILE A 123 8.72 -8.39 15.48
N PHE A 124 10.01 -8.05 15.48
CA PHE A 124 11.04 -8.76 14.72
C PHE A 124 12.25 -9.06 15.61
N GLY A 125 12.45 -10.34 15.93
CA GLY A 125 13.44 -10.75 16.92
C GLY A 125 13.21 -10.08 18.28
N ASN A 126 14.20 -9.32 18.75
CA ASN A 126 14.11 -8.58 20.02
C ASN A 126 13.81 -7.08 19.84
N SER A 127 13.61 -6.63 18.60
CA SER A 127 13.40 -5.22 18.28
C SER A 127 11.90 -4.93 18.18
N PRO A 128 11.34 -4.06 19.05
CA PRO A 128 9.95 -3.68 18.95
C PRO A 128 9.80 -2.47 18.02
N PHE A 129 8.92 -2.61 17.03
CA PHE A 129 8.47 -1.54 16.13
C PHE A 129 6.97 -1.32 16.29
N ARG A 130 6.44 -0.26 15.69
CA ARG A 130 5.00 0.04 15.70
C ARG A 130 4.49 0.56 14.36
N ALA A 131 3.30 0.11 14.01
CA ALA A 131 2.46 0.77 13.03
C ALA A 131 1.83 2.03 13.66
N ARG A 132 2.01 3.19 13.04
CA ARG A 132 1.43 4.47 13.49
C ARG A 132 0.65 5.14 12.37
N PHE A 133 -0.50 5.68 12.71
CA PHE A 133 -1.33 6.42 11.76
C PHE A 133 -0.82 7.86 11.60
N GLY A 134 -0.84 8.34 10.37
CA GLY A 134 -0.50 9.71 10.01
C GLY A 134 -1.35 10.20 8.84
N THR A 135 -1.30 11.50 8.59
CA THR A 135 -2.02 12.14 7.48
C THR A 135 -1.00 12.85 6.58
N GLU A 136 -0.99 12.48 5.31
CA GLU A 136 -0.10 13.09 4.29
C GLU A 136 -0.94 13.45 3.07
N ASP A 137 -0.84 14.70 2.63
CA ASP A 137 -1.64 15.26 1.52
C ASP A 137 -3.16 15.08 1.70
N GLY A 138 -3.63 15.12 2.96
CA GLY A 138 -5.04 14.89 3.31
C GLY A 138 -5.48 13.42 3.29
N GLU A 139 -4.59 12.48 3.01
CA GLU A 139 -4.87 11.04 3.05
C GLU A 139 -4.35 10.40 4.34
N ARG A 140 -5.20 9.58 4.97
CA ARG A 140 -4.83 8.80 6.16
C ARG A 140 -3.99 7.58 5.73
N ARG A 141 -2.86 7.35 6.40
CA ARG A 141 -1.88 6.31 6.09
C ARG A 141 -1.32 5.67 7.36
N VAL A 142 -0.76 4.47 7.23
CA VAL A 142 -0.03 3.78 8.32
C VAL A 142 1.45 3.73 7.98
N TYR A 143 2.28 4.05 8.96
CA TYR A 143 3.73 4.10 8.84
C TYR A 143 4.41 3.12 9.80
N PHE A 144 5.51 2.52 9.34
CA PHE A 144 6.39 1.70 10.13
C PHE A 144 7.35 2.59 10.92
N THR A 145 7.31 2.46 12.26
CA THR A 145 8.06 3.36 13.14
C THR A 145 8.82 2.62 14.23
N GLU A 146 9.86 3.26 14.74
CA GLU A 146 10.45 2.90 16.02
C GLU A 146 9.46 3.15 17.18
N VAL A 147 9.61 2.40 18.27
CA VAL A 147 8.80 2.65 19.48
C VAL A 147 9.18 3.98 20.12
N SER A 148 10.48 4.29 20.18
CA SER A 148 11.03 5.47 20.82
C SER A 148 12.44 5.78 20.30
N PRO A 149 12.67 6.89 19.56
CA PRO A 149 11.68 7.91 19.19
C PRO A 149 10.64 7.38 18.18
N PRO A 150 9.45 8.00 18.06
CA PRO A 150 8.39 7.54 17.15
C PRO A 150 8.61 8.01 15.70
N THR A 151 9.82 7.80 15.17
CA THR A 151 10.21 8.18 13.81
C THR A 151 9.94 7.06 12.82
N ILE A 152 9.64 7.42 11.57
CA ILE A 152 9.47 6.47 10.47
C ILE A 152 10.82 5.79 10.18
N CYS A 153 10.82 4.49 9.91
CA CYS A 153 12.04 3.78 9.50
C CYS A 153 12.17 3.74 7.97
N ASP A 154 13.41 3.64 7.51
CA ASP A 154 13.79 3.26 6.15
C ASP A 154 13.98 1.73 6.12
N LEU A 155 13.29 1.05 5.21
CA LEU A 155 13.34 -0.40 5.07
C LEU A 155 13.97 -0.75 3.73
N VAL A 156 15.05 -1.52 3.75
CA VAL A 156 15.74 -1.93 2.52
C VAL A 156 15.80 -3.44 2.42
N VAL A 157 15.21 -3.99 1.36
CA VAL A 157 15.28 -5.42 1.02
C VAL A 157 16.45 -5.66 0.05
N ASN A 158 17.43 -6.44 0.48
CA ASN A 158 18.59 -6.82 -0.34
C ASN A 158 18.81 -8.32 -0.30
N ASN A 159 18.77 -8.99 -1.46
CA ASN A 159 18.99 -10.43 -1.58
C ASN A 159 18.11 -11.27 -0.63
N GLY A 160 16.85 -10.86 -0.43
CA GLY A 160 15.91 -11.52 0.49
C GLY A 160 16.16 -11.25 1.97
N PHE A 161 17.04 -10.30 2.32
CA PHE A 161 17.25 -9.84 3.69
C PHE A 161 16.70 -8.44 3.86
N LEU A 162 15.97 -8.23 4.95
CA LEU A 162 15.49 -6.91 5.34
C LEU A 162 16.49 -6.23 6.27
N SER A 163 16.89 -5.02 5.92
CA SER A 163 17.60 -4.08 6.79
C SER A 163 16.65 -2.96 7.20
N VAL A 164 16.63 -2.59 8.47
CA VAL A 164 15.79 -1.50 9.00
C VAL A 164 16.71 -0.42 9.55
N PHE A 165 16.56 0.80 9.06
CA PHE A 165 17.34 1.95 9.46
C PHE A 165 16.45 2.99 10.16
N SER A 166 16.88 3.46 11.33
CA SER A 166 16.22 4.57 12.02
C SER A 166 16.42 5.86 11.22
N THR A 167 15.36 6.66 11.09
CA THR A 167 15.43 8.00 10.48
C THR A 167 15.12 9.09 11.52
N ASN A 168 15.12 10.36 11.09
CA ASN A 168 14.63 11.48 11.89
C ASN A 168 13.26 12.00 11.42
N VAL A 169 12.60 11.30 10.49
CA VAL A 169 11.33 11.72 9.90
C VAL A 169 10.20 11.38 10.86
N GLN A 170 9.38 12.38 11.19
CA GLN A 170 8.20 12.19 12.04
C GLN A 170 7.03 11.68 11.21
N VAL A 171 6.10 10.99 11.85
CA VAL A 171 4.82 10.62 11.23
C VAL A 171 4.03 11.89 10.86
N PRO A 172 3.66 12.08 9.59
CA PRO A 172 2.86 13.22 9.15
C PRO A 172 1.56 13.37 9.96
N GLN A 173 1.17 14.60 10.30
CA GLN A 173 -0.02 14.86 11.13
C GLN A 173 -1.13 15.61 10.40
N GLU A 174 -0.85 16.33 9.31
CA GLU A 174 -1.82 17.13 8.53
C GLU A 174 -1.38 17.27 7.06
#